data_AF-A0A2W7T815-F1
#
_entry.id   AF-A0A2W7T815-F1
#
_cell.length_a   1.000
_cell.length_b   1.000
_cell.length_c   1.000
_cell.angle_alpha   90.00
_cell.angle_beta   90.00
_cell.angle_gamma   90.00
#
_symmetry.space_group_name_H-M   'P 1'
#
loop_
_entity.id
_entity.type
_entity.pdbx_description
1 polymer ?
#
loop_
_entity_poly.entity_id
_entity_poly.type
_entity_poly.pdbx_seq_one_letter_code
_entity_poly.pdbx_strand_id
1 'polypeptide(L)'
;MESITHVTVIINQPCIEFWLLLHFEFTQAPFDDCGRAESRLKSHLTDYSKSQKYYTKEGDDIYLKLKERLPTAIANSQRFAAFDLETPDKGYSEMLELFKILGLLKEEKGMWVLK
;
A
#
# COMPACT_ATOMS: atom_id res chain seq x y z
N MET A 1 11.75 -21.33 -16.63
CA MET A 1 10.50 -21.14 -15.88
C MET A 1 9.38 -21.09 -16.90
N GLU A 2 8.41 -21.99 -16.78
CA GLU A 2 7.17 -21.86 -17.56
C GLU A 2 6.48 -20.55 -17.19
N SER A 3 6.03 -19.80 -18.19
CA SER A 3 5.27 -18.57 -17.97
C SER A 3 3.89 -18.94 -17.41
N ILE A 4 3.59 -18.54 -16.18
CA ILE A 4 2.23 -18.64 -15.65
C ILE A 4 1.39 -17.60 -16.38
N THR A 5 0.55 -18.06 -17.30
CA THR A 5 -0.41 -17.20 -17.98
C THR A 5 -1.61 -17.00 -17.05
N HIS A 6 -2.16 -15.78 -16.95
CA HIS A 6 -3.31 -15.40 -16.09
C HIS A 6 -3.03 -15.21 -14.59
N VAL A 7 -1.76 -15.18 -14.16
CA VAL A 7 -1.41 -14.79 -12.79
C VAL A 7 -0.63 -13.49 -12.82
N THR A 8 -1.06 -12.51 -12.03
CA THR A 8 -0.32 -11.27 -11.78
C THR A 8 0.12 -11.24 -10.33
N VAL A 9 1.40 -10.96 -10.10
CA VAL A 9 1.98 -10.81 -8.77
C VAL A 9 1.98 -9.34 -8.41
N ILE A 10 1.55 -9.02 -7.18
CA ILE A 10 1.57 -7.68 -6.61
C ILE A 10 2.48 -7.72 -5.40
N ILE A 11 3.59 -6.99 -5.46
CA ILE A 11 4.57 -6.95 -4.37
C ILE A 11 4.11 -5.94 -3.32
N ASN A 12 4.13 -6.35 -2.06
CA ASN A 12 3.90 -5.46 -0.94
C ASN A 12 4.75 -5.89 0.25
N GLN A 13 5.75 -5.08 0.60
CA GLN A 13 6.80 -5.42 1.54
C GLN A 13 7.03 -4.30 2.56
N PRO A 14 7.22 -4.61 3.85
CA PRO A 14 7.28 -5.96 4.45
C PRO A 14 5.92 -6.63 4.66
N CYS A 15 4.83 -5.88 4.71
CA CYS A 15 3.50 -6.38 5.09
C CYS A 15 2.39 -5.42 4.68
N ILE A 16 1.13 -5.80 4.90
CA ILE A 16 -0.02 -4.97 4.55
C ILE A 16 0.02 -3.60 5.23
N GLU A 17 0.57 -3.49 6.45
CA GLU A 17 0.73 -2.22 7.16
C GLU A 17 1.56 -1.20 6.40
N PHE A 18 2.48 -1.64 5.55
CA PHE A 18 3.25 -0.72 4.72
C PHE A 18 2.35 0.03 3.72
N TRP A 19 1.43 -0.68 3.05
CA TRP A 19 0.42 -0.04 2.21
C TRP A 19 -0.47 0.92 3.02
N LEU A 20 -0.87 0.54 4.23
CA LEU A 20 -1.66 1.43 5.10
C LEU A 20 -0.86 2.69 5.49
N LEU A 21 0.44 2.55 5.77
CA LEU A 21 1.33 3.67 6.10
C LEU A 21 1.43 4.68 4.95
N LEU A 22 1.40 4.23 3.70
CA LEU A 22 1.45 5.12 2.53
C LEU A 22 0.27 6.10 2.45
N HIS A 23 -0.84 5.86 3.16
CA HIS A 23 -1.94 6.82 3.28
C HIS A 23 -1.55 8.09 4.07
N PHE A 24 -0.49 8.02 4.86
CA PHE A 24 -0.05 9.12 5.72
C PHE A 24 1.25 9.74 5.23
N GLU A 25 2.16 8.93 4.71
CA GLU A 25 3.51 9.40 4.35
C GLU A 25 4.17 8.55 3.28
N PHE A 26 5.06 9.18 2.51
CA PHE A 26 5.99 8.46 1.65
C PHE A 26 7.19 7.96 2.45
N THR A 27 7.55 6.70 2.28
CA THR A 27 8.77 6.14 2.85
C THR A 27 9.31 5.01 1.97
N GLN A 28 10.63 4.96 1.83
CA GLN A 28 11.40 3.83 1.29
C GLN A 28 12.41 3.31 2.31
N ALA A 29 12.22 3.67 3.59
CA ALA A 29 13.09 3.19 4.65
C ALA A 29 13.12 1.66 4.63
N PRO A 30 14.29 1.03 4.88
CA PRO A 30 14.34 -0.40 5.09
C PRO A 30 13.53 -0.74 6.35
N PHE A 31 12.70 -1.76 6.25
CA PHE A 31 11.95 -2.29 7.38
C PHE A 31 12.47 -3.69 7.67
N ASP A 32 13.19 -3.82 8.79
CA ASP A 32 13.74 -5.12 9.24
C ASP A 32 12.64 -6.18 9.40
N ASP A 33 11.43 -5.76 9.77
CA ASP A 33 10.27 -6.61 9.96
C ASP A 33 8.93 -5.85 9.84
N CYS A 34 7.83 -6.60 9.89
CA CYS A 34 6.47 -6.07 9.90
C CYS A 34 6.16 -5.22 11.15
N GLY A 35 6.87 -5.45 12.26
CA GLY A 35 6.65 -4.75 13.53
C GLY A 35 7.09 -3.29 13.48
N ARG A 36 8.16 -2.97 12.75
CA ARG A 36 8.56 -1.58 12.49
C ARG A 36 7.55 -0.83 11.62
N ALA A 37 7.04 -1.47 10.57
CA ALA A 37 5.99 -0.87 9.73
C ALA A 37 4.72 -0.60 10.53
N GLU A 38 4.29 -1.55 11.36
CA GLU A 38 3.17 -1.39 12.28
C GLU A 38 3.40 -0.28 13.30
N SER A 39 4.58 -0.21 13.92
CA SER A 39 4.90 0.83 14.91
C SER A 39 4.82 2.23 14.31
N ARG A 40 5.28 2.38 13.05
CA ARG A 40 5.21 3.63 12.30
C ARG A 40 3.80 3.95 11.81
N LEU A 41 3.01 2.94 11.44
CA LEU A 41 1.58 3.13 11.18
C LEU A 41 0.86 3.63 12.44
N LYS A 42 1.17 3.07 13.61
CA LYS A 42 0.57 3.45 14.91
C LYS A 42 0.90 4.87 15.36
N SER A 43 1.95 5.52 14.84
CA SER A 43 2.17 6.95 15.10
C SER A 43 1.17 7.85 14.37
N HIS A 44 0.53 7.35 13.30
CA HIS A 44 -0.51 8.05 12.54
C HIS A 44 -1.92 7.54 12.87
N LEU A 45 -2.06 6.23 13.12
CA LEU A 45 -3.32 5.54 13.40
C LEU A 45 -3.21 4.80 14.74
N THR A 46 -3.35 5.55 15.84
CA THR A 46 -3.02 5.09 17.20
C THR A 46 -3.84 3.91 17.69
N ASP A 47 -5.06 3.73 17.17
CA ASP A 47 -5.96 2.62 17.53
C ASP A 47 -5.75 1.36 16.67
N TYR A 48 -4.77 1.37 15.74
CA TYR A 48 -4.55 0.27 14.80
C TYR A 48 -4.41 -1.10 15.50
N SER A 49 -5.18 -2.08 15.03
CA SER A 49 -5.03 -3.48 15.42
C SER A 49 -5.25 -4.42 14.23
N LYS A 50 -4.59 -5.58 14.23
CA LYS A 50 -4.74 -6.63 13.20
C LYS A 50 -5.98 -7.50 13.39
N SER A 51 -6.90 -7.10 14.26
CA SER A 51 -8.09 -7.90 14.53
C SER A 51 -9.08 -7.80 13.38
N GLN A 52 -9.78 -8.90 13.09
CA GLN A 52 -10.88 -8.90 12.11
C GLN A 52 -11.89 -7.78 12.44
N LYS A 53 -12.23 -7.61 13.72
CA LYS A 53 -13.11 -6.56 14.19
C LYS A 53 -12.65 -5.17 13.74
N TYR A 54 -11.35 -4.88 13.79
CA TYR A 54 -10.83 -3.58 13.36
C TYR A 54 -10.95 -3.37 11.84
N TYR A 55 -10.76 -4.44 11.06
CA TYR A 55 -10.85 -4.41 9.60
C TYR A 55 -12.29 -4.41 9.07
N THR A 56 -13.27 -4.86 9.83
CA THR A 56 -14.64 -5.09 9.33
C THR A 56 -15.74 -4.48 10.21
N LYS A 57 -15.41 -3.57 11.12
CA LYS A 57 -16.40 -2.90 11.97
C LYS A 57 -17.30 -2.01 11.11
N GLU A 58 -18.58 -2.32 11.08
CA GLU A 58 -19.57 -1.51 10.35
C GLU A 58 -19.52 -0.04 10.80
N GLY A 59 -19.45 0.87 9.82
CA GLY A 59 -19.37 2.31 10.04
C GLY A 59 -18.02 2.86 10.52
N ASP A 60 -17.02 2.00 10.75
CA ASP A 60 -15.69 2.40 11.26
C ASP A 60 -14.61 1.37 10.88
N ASP A 61 -14.71 0.79 9.70
CA ASP A 61 -13.74 -0.20 9.19
C ASP A 61 -12.46 0.47 8.68
N ILE A 62 -11.45 -0.34 8.34
CA ILE A 62 -10.17 0.15 7.84
C ILE A 62 -10.30 0.98 6.56
N TYR A 63 -11.24 0.63 5.68
CA TYR A 63 -11.45 1.36 4.43
C TYR A 63 -12.01 2.74 4.72
N LEU A 64 -13.05 2.85 5.55
CA LEU A 64 -13.65 4.13 5.94
C LEU A 64 -12.65 5.04 6.65
N LYS A 65 -11.77 4.48 7.49
CA LYS A 65 -10.69 5.24 8.15
C LYS A 65 -9.65 5.82 7.16
N LEU A 66 -9.41 5.14 6.04
CA LEU A 66 -8.33 5.48 5.10
C LEU A 66 -8.80 6.08 3.78
N LYS A 67 -10.09 5.99 3.45
CA LYS A 67 -10.69 6.39 2.16
C LYS A 67 -10.30 7.80 1.73
N GLU A 68 -10.43 8.77 2.63
CA GLU A 68 -10.12 10.18 2.34
C GLU A 68 -8.62 10.41 2.06
N ARG A 69 -7.76 9.46 2.47
CA ARG A 69 -6.31 9.48 2.25
C ARG A 69 -5.85 8.57 1.12
N LEU A 70 -6.77 7.86 0.46
CA LEU A 70 -6.44 6.99 -0.66
C LEU A 70 -5.75 7.73 -1.83
N PRO A 71 -6.11 8.98 -2.19
CA PRO A 71 -5.33 9.76 -3.16
C PRO A 71 -3.88 9.97 -2.73
N THR A 72 -3.63 10.17 -1.43
CA THR A 72 -2.29 10.31 -0.86
C THR A 72 -1.50 9.02 -0.99
N ALA A 73 -2.12 7.86 -0.71
CA ALA A 73 -1.48 6.56 -0.89
C ALA A 73 -1.07 6.31 -2.34
N ILE A 74 -1.96 6.63 -3.29
CA ILE A 74 -1.69 6.54 -4.73
C ILE A 74 -0.52 7.45 -5.12
N ALA A 75 -0.56 8.72 -4.72
CA ALA A 75 0.51 9.66 -5.01
C ALA A 75 1.86 9.22 -4.41
N ASN A 76 1.85 8.65 -3.21
CA ASN A 76 3.05 8.12 -2.58
C ASN A 76 3.57 6.86 -3.29
N SER A 77 2.70 5.94 -3.71
CA SER A 77 3.08 4.75 -4.48
C SER A 77 3.64 5.08 -5.86
N GLN A 78 3.14 6.11 -6.52
CA GLN A 78 3.66 6.55 -7.83
C GLN A 78 5.12 7.04 -7.79
N ARG A 79 5.65 7.34 -6.60
CA ARG A 79 7.02 7.84 -6.44
C ARG A 79 8.07 6.74 -6.42
N PHE A 80 7.66 5.48 -6.32
CA PHE A 80 8.62 4.39 -6.36
C PHE A 80 9.20 4.21 -7.77
N ALA A 81 10.50 3.90 -7.84
CA ALA A 81 11.06 3.26 -9.02
C ALA A 81 10.60 1.80 -9.09
N ALA A 82 10.87 1.09 -10.18
CA ALA A 82 10.58 -0.34 -10.28
C ALA A 82 11.20 -1.13 -9.11
N PHE A 83 10.53 -2.20 -8.67
CA PHE A 83 11.05 -3.06 -7.61
C PHE A 83 12.42 -3.63 -7.98
N ASP A 84 13.36 -3.52 -7.06
CA ASP A 84 14.72 -4.04 -7.23
C ASP A 84 14.86 -5.37 -6.48
N LEU A 85 15.00 -6.46 -7.23
CA LEU A 85 15.18 -7.80 -6.68
C LEU A 85 16.56 -8.00 -6.02
N GLU A 86 17.55 -7.18 -6.37
CA GLU A 86 18.90 -7.23 -5.79
C GLU A 86 18.98 -6.48 -4.47
N THR A 87 18.12 -5.46 -4.27
CA THR A 87 17.97 -4.74 -3.00
C THR A 87 16.51 -4.74 -2.52
N PRO A 88 15.99 -5.91 -2.11
CA PRO A 88 14.59 -6.04 -1.72
C PRO A 88 14.33 -5.46 -0.33
N ASP A 89 15.33 -4.98 0.41
CA ASP A 89 15.21 -4.55 1.81
C ASP A 89 14.38 -3.27 2.01
N LYS A 90 14.17 -2.49 0.95
CA LYS A 90 13.37 -1.26 0.99
C LYS A 90 11.88 -1.57 1.07
N GLY A 91 11.15 -0.81 1.88
CA GLY A 91 9.69 -0.82 1.85
C GLY A 91 9.17 -0.46 0.46
N TYR A 92 8.26 -1.29 -0.07
CA TYR A 92 7.75 -1.16 -1.44
C TYR A 92 6.33 -1.72 -1.56
N SER A 93 5.51 -1.11 -2.42
CA SER A 93 4.12 -1.52 -2.63
C SER A 93 3.64 -1.27 -4.05
N GLU A 94 3.23 -2.33 -4.75
CA GLU A 94 2.61 -2.33 -6.08
C GLU A 94 1.09 -2.30 -6.01
N MET A 95 0.52 -1.91 -4.87
CA MET A 95 -0.93 -1.75 -4.78
C MET A 95 -1.47 -0.77 -5.83
N LEU A 96 -0.67 0.20 -6.28
CA LEU A 96 -1.02 1.02 -7.45
C LEU A 96 -1.33 0.18 -8.70
N GLU A 97 -0.53 -0.85 -8.98
CA GLU A 97 -0.75 -1.76 -10.12
C GLU A 97 -2.03 -2.57 -9.95
N LEU A 98 -2.35 -3.02 -8.73
CA LEU A 98 -3.64 -3.67 -8.45
C LEU A 98 -4.81 -2.75 -8.84
N PHE A 99 -4.74 -1.46 -8.49
CA PHE A 99 -5.80 -0.50 -8.81
C PHE A 99 -5.91 -0.25 -10.32
N LYS A 100 -4.79 -0.25 -11.06
CA LYS A 100 -4.80 -0.18 -12.53
C LYS A 100 -5.45 -1.42 -13.13
N ILE A 101 -5.10 -2.62 -12.66
CA ILE A 101 -5.66 -3.91 -13.14
C ILE A 101 -7.17 -3.96 -12.91
N LEU A 102 -7.63 -3.48 -11.75
CA LEU A 102 -9.06 -3.39 -11.43
C LEU A 102 -9.77 -2.25 -12.18
N GLY A 103 -9.05 -1.45 -12.97
CA GLY A 103 -9.61 -0.33 -13.72
C GLY A 103 -10.11 0.81 -12.84
N LEU A 104 -9.56 0.98 -11.64
CA LEU A 104 -9.97 1.98 -10.64
C LEU A 104 -9.26 3.33 -10.80
N LEU A 105 -8.22 3.41 -11.63
CA LEU A 105 -7.45 4.64 -11.87
C LEU A 105 -7.59 5.13 -13.30
N LYS A 106 -7.51 6.45 -13.47
CA LYS A 106 -7.35 7.13 -14.76
C LYS A 106 -6.06 7.94 -14.74
N GLU A 107 -5.48 8.14 -15.92
CA GLU A 107 -4.30 8.99 -16.07
C GLU A 107 -4.73 10.43 -16.39
N GLU A 108 -4.25 11.38 -15.61
CA GLU A 108 -4.47 12.81 -15.80
C GLU A 108 -3.12 13.54 -15.71
N LYS A 109 -2.72 14.21 -16.79
CA LYS A 109 -1.47 14.99 -16.85
C LYS A 109 -0.22 14.17 -16.44
N GLY A 110 -0.16 12.88 -16.79
CA GLY A 110 0.94 11.98 -16.44
C GLY A 110 0.89 11.46 -14.99
N MET A 111 -0.20 11.68 -14.26
CA MET A 111 -0.41 11.15 -12.92
C MET A 111 -1.65 10.25 -12.87
N TRP A 112 -1.57 9.14 -12.14
CA TRP A 112 -2.70 8.29 -11.84
C TRP A 112 -3.54 8.89 -10.73
N VAL A 113 -4.84 9.01 -10.97
CA VAL A 113 -5.83 9.48 -10.00
C VAL A 113 -6.99 8.49 -9.93
N LEU A 114 -7.65 8.42 -8.78
CA LEU A 114 -8.86 7.61 -8.62
C LEU A 114 -9.94 8.09 -9.61
N LYS A 115 -10.64 7.14 -10.21
CA LYS A 115 -11.81 7.42 -11.05
C LYS A 115 -12.98 7.97 -10.25
#